data_AF-A0A7H8GR19-F1
#
_entry.id   AF-A0A7H8GR19-F1
#
_cell.length_a   1.000
_cell.length_b   1.000
_cell.length_c   1.000
_cell.angle_alpha   90.00
_cell.angle_beta   90.00
_cell.angle_gamma   90.00
#
_symmetry.space_group_name_H-M   'P 1'
#
loop_
_entity.id
_entity.type
_entity.pdbx_description
1 polymer ?
#
loop_
_entity_poly.entity_id
_entity_poly.type
_entity_poly.pdbx_seq_one_letter_code
_entity_poly.pdbx_strand_id
1 'polypeptide(L)'
;MSAEKNVVPVITSVRDDKGVIDNGGTTSATSVQLSGVADAGEKVEIFDGAVLRGQVVVGAAGLWDSHLTSLMVGAHSVTARGSAGTSPVRTFIVVPAK
;
A
#
# COMPACT_ATOMS: atom_id res chain seq x y z
N MET A 1 14.29 12.69 27.04
CA MET A 1 13.66 12.66 25.71
C MET A 1 13.49 11.20 25.34
N SER A 2 12.29 10.66 25.48
CA SER A 2 11.98 9.32 24.98
C SER A 2 11.89 9.43 23.46
N ALA A 3 12.73 8.69 22.73
CA ALA A 3 12.47 8.49 21.31
C ALA A 3 11.19 7.66 21.23
N GLU A 4 10.09 8.29 20.81
CA GLU A 4 8.87 7.56 20.46
C GLU A 4 9.27 6.63 19.30
N LYS A 5 9.16 5.32 19.53
CA LYS A 5 9.63 4.31 18.59
C LYS A 5 8.75 4.39 17.35
N ASN A 6 9.19 5.17 16.35
CA ASN A 6 8.43 5.30 15.13
C ASN A 6 8.59 4.02 14.28
N VAL A 7 7.51 3.35 13.91
CA VAL A 7 7.49 2.12 13.12
C VAL A 7 7.46 2.46 11.64
N VAL A 8 8.36 1.85 10.86
CA VAL A 8 8.31 1.96 9.40
C VAL A 8 7.01 1.32 8.91
N PRO A 9 6.20 1.99 8.08
CA PRO A 9 4.98 1.41 7.55
C PRO A 9 5.25 0.10 6.81
N VAL A 10 4.30 -0.85 6.91
CA VAL A 10 4.37 -2.13 6.20
C VAL A 10 3.05 -2.37 5.51
N ILE A 11 3.11 -2.69 4.21
CA ILE A 11 1.97 -3.18 3.45
C ILE A 11 1.83 -4.68 3.74
N THR A 12 0.76 -5.07 4.42
CA THR A 12 0.51 -6.46 4.81
C THR A 12 -0.30 -7.23 3.77
N SER A 13 -1.14 -6.54 3.01
CA SER A 13 -1.99 -7.17 2.00
C SER A 13 -2.24 -6.24 0.81
N VAL A 14 -2.31 -6.83 -0.38
CA VAL A 14 -2.86 -6.23 -1.60
C VAL A 14 -3.98 -7.15 -2.06
N ARG A 15 -5.18 -6.62 -2.31
CA ARG A 15 -6.34 -7.43 -2.70
C ARG A 15 -7.14 -6.79 -3.81
N ASP A 16 -7.71 -7.61 -4.68
CA ASP A 16 -8.77 -7.22 -5.59
C ASP A 16 -10.12 -7.86 -5.18
N ASP A 17 -11.11 -7.83 -6.07
CA ASP A 17 -12.41 -8.45 -5.89
C ASP A 17 -12.38 -9.99 -5.85
N LYS A 18 -11.30 -10.60 -6.35
CA LYS A 18 -11.10 -12.06 -6.41
C LYS A 18 -10.28 -12.59 -5.22
N GLY A 19 -9.54 -11.72 -4.53
CA GLY A 19 -8.85 -12.06 -3.29
C GLY A 19 -7.48 -11.41 -3.16
N VAL A 20 -6.57 -12.11 -2.48
CA VAL A 20 -5.21 -11.62 -2.24
C VAL A 20 -4.37 -11.72 -3.51
N ILE A 21 -3.66 -10.64 -3.81
CA ILE A 21 -2.62 -10.59 -4.82
C ILE A 21 -1.27 -10.78 -4.10
N ASP A 22 -0.65 -11.93 -4.32
CA ASP A 22 0.68 -12.21 -3.79
C ASP A 22 1.73 -11.24 -4.34
N ASN A 23 2.86 -11.12 -3.64
CA ASN A 23 3.94 -10.26 -4.11
C ASN A 23 4.50 -10.79 -5.44
N GLY A 24 4.52 -9.94 -6.47
CA GLY A 24 4.84 -10.33 -7.85
C GLY A 24 3.68 -11.00 -8.61
N GLY A 25 2.48 -11.04 -8.02
CA GLY A 25 1.30 -11.63 -8.64
C GLY A 25 0.68 -10.78 -9.76
N THR A 26 -0.44 -11.26 -10.30
CA THR A 26 -1.16 -10.61 -11.40
C THR A 26 -2.63 -10.39 -11.04
N THR A 27 -3.22 -9.31 -11.52
CA THR A 27 -4.67 -9.06 -11.45
C THR A 27 -5.19 -8.48 -12.76
N SER A 28 -6.48 -8.69 -13.05
CA SER A 28 -7.18 -7.98 -14.12
C SER A 28 -7.93 -6.73 -13.62
N ALA A 29 -7.93 -6.48 -12.30
CA ALA A 29 -8.60 -5.36 -11.69
C ALA A 29 -7.76 -4.08 -11.86
N THR A 30 -8.43 -2.98 -12.20
CA THR A 30 -7.83 -1.64 -12.26
C THR A 30 -7.96 -0.88 -10.93
N SER A 31 -8.45 -1.56 -9.90
CA SER A 31 -8.46 -1.10 -8.52
C SER A 31 -8.03 -2.22 -7.57
N VAL A 32 -7.27 -1.86 -6.53
CA VAL A 32 -6.88 -2.77 -5.46
C VAL A 32 -7.03 -2.10 -4.10
N GLN A 33 -7.30 -2.90 -3.08
CA GLN A 33 -7.25 -2.50 -1.68
C GLN A 33 -5.91 -2.88 -1.08
N LEU A 34 -5.26 -1.91 -0.46
CA LEU A 34 -4.06 -2.09 0.34
C LEU A 34 -4.46 -2.06 1.81
N SER A 35 -3.89 -2.98 2.57
CA SER A 35 -3.94 -2.94 4.03
C SER A 35 -2.51 -2.96 4.58
N GLY A 36 -2.31 -2.33 5.71
CA GLY A 36 -1.01 -2.30 6.33
C GLY A 36 -1.01 -1.89 7.79
N VAL A 37 0.20 -1.81 8.34
CA VAL A 37 0.46 -1.38 9.71
C VAL A 37 1.47 -0.24 9.73
N ALA A 38 1.33 0.64 10.72
CA ALA A 38 2.20 1.78 11.01
C ALA A 38 1.84 2.30 12.41
N ASP A 39 2.46 3.39 12.88
CA ASP A 39 2.10 3.92 14.20
C ASP A 39 0.73 4.59 14.20
N ALA A 40 -0.02 4.42 15.28
CA ALA A 40 -1.33 5.04 15.44
C ALA A 40 -1.23 6.58 15.32
N GLY A 41 -2.10 7.17 14.49
CA GLY A 41 -2.10 8.61 14.23
C GLY A 41 -1.04 9.08 13.22
N GLU A 42 -0.16 8.18 12.75
CA GLU A 42 0.80 8.50 11.70
C GLU A 42 0.09 8.75 10.37
N LYS A 43 0.69 9.61 9.54
CA LYS A 43 0.25 9.88 8.18
C LYS A 43 1.08 9.05 7.21
N VAL A 44 0.45 8.08 6.54
CA VAL A 44 1.09 7.19 5.58
C VAL A 44 0.73 7.60 4.16
N GLU A 45 1.75 7.86 3.34
CA GLU A 45 1.64 8.15 1.92
C GLU A 45 1.82 6.88 1.09
N ILE A 46 0.92 6.66 0.14
CA ILE A 46 0.95 5.50 -0.74
C ILE A 46 1.44 5.93 -2.12
N PHE A 47 2.51 5.30 -2.56
CA PHE A 47 3.11 5.52 -3.88
C PHE A 47 2.95 4.29 -4.76
N ASP A 48 2.78 4.52 -6.06
CA ASP A 48 2.96 3.52 -7.11
C ASP A 48 4.09 4.02 -8.04
N GLY A 49 5.25 3.37 -7.93
CA GLY A 49 6.50 3.90 -8.43
C GLY A 49 6.82 5.25 -7.76
N ALA A 50 6.93 6.31 -8.56
CA ALA A 50 7.15 7.68 -8.07
C ALA A 50 5.86 8.48 -7.88
N VAL A 51 4.69 7.93 -8.28
CA VAL A 51 3.43 8.66 -8.29
C VAL A 51 2.74 8.52 -6.92
N LEU A 52 2.47 9.65 -6.26
CA LEU A 52 1.62 9.66 -5.07
C LEU A 52 0.19 9.31 -5.47
N ARG A 53 -0.33 8.22 -4.90
CA ARG A 53 -1.68 7.72 -5.18
C ARG A 53 -2.68 8.11 -4.12
N GLY A 54 -2.20 8.35 -2.90
CA GLY A 54 -3.06 8.75 -1.80
C GLY A 54 -2.32 8.80 -0.47
N GLN A 55 -3.08 9.11 0.56
CA GLN A 55 -2.58 9.24 1.92
C GLN A 55 -3.67 8.82 2.91
N VAL A 56 -3.25 8.18 4.00
CA VAL A 56 -4.14 7.67 5.03
C VAL A 56 -3.57 8.02 6.41
N VAL A 57 -4.45 8.35 7.36
CA VAL A 57 -4.10 8.47 8.77
C VAL A 57 -4.34 7.11 9.42
N VAL A 58 -3.31 6.58 10.08
CA VAL A 58 -3.34 5.27 10.71
C VAL A 58 -4.27 5.30 11.92
N GLY A 59 -5.15 4.30 12.02
CA GLY A 59 -6.09 4.20 13.12
C GLY A 59 -5.42 3.91 14.46
N ALA A 60 -6.18 4.03 15.55
CA ALA A 60 -5.68 3.79 16.91
C ALA A 60 -5.10 2.38 17.14
N ALA A 61 -5.52 1.40 16.33
CA ALA A 61 -5.00 0.03 16.37
C ALA A 61 -3.67 -0.16 15.60
N GLY A 62 -3.10 0.91 15.03
CA GLY A 62 -1.92 0.82 14.15
C GLY A 62 -2.22 0.21 12.77
N LEU A 63 -3.51 0.08 12.42
CA LEU A 63 -3.98 -0.46 11.15
C LEU A 63 -4.40 0.68 10.22
N TRP A 64 -4.16 0.49 8.93
CA TRP A 64 -4.63 1.38 7.90
C TRP A 64 -5.04 0.61 6.64
N ASP A 65 -5.97 1.21 5.89
CA ASP A 65 -6.44 0.71 4.61
C ASP A 65 -6.47 1.84 3.58
N SER A 66 -6.14 1.53 2.33
CA SER A 66 -6.13 2.50 1.23
C SER A 66 -6.58 1.84 -0.07
N HIS A 67 -7.29 2.60 -0.90
CA HIS A 67 -7.72 2.14 -2.22
C HIS A 67 -6.89 2.79 -3.31
N LEU A 68 -6.23 1.95 -4.11
CA LEU A 68 -5.62 2.36 -5.37
C LEU A 68 -6.65 2.15 -6.48
N THR A 69 -7.03 3.21 -7.16
CA THR A 69 -7.95 3.17 -8.32
C THR A 69 -7.24 3.67 -9.56
N SER A 70 -7.82 3.48 -10.75
CA SER A 70 -7.26 3.96 -12.02
C SER A 70 -5.83 3.45 -12.27
N LEU A 71 -5.61 2.16 -12.00
CA LEU A 71 -4.38 1.46 -12.35
C LEU A 71 -4.39 1.13 -13.84
N MET A 72 -3.26 1.36 -14.51
CA MET A 72 -3.09 1.06 -15.93
C MET A 72 -2.61 -0.38 -16.11
N VAL A 73 -2.83 -0.97 -17.29
CA VAL A 73 -2.20 -2.26 -17.61
C VAL A 73 -0.67 -2.09 -17.57
N GLY A 74 0.01 -2.95 -16.82
CA GLY A 74 1.45 -2.88 -16.62
C GLY A 74 1.91 -3.32 -15.23
N ALA A 75 3.22 -3.21 -15.00
CA ALA A 75 3.82 -3.50 -13.72
C ALA A 75 3.63 -2.32 -12.75
N HIS A 76 3.27 -2.65 -11.52
CA HIS A 76 3.10 -1.72 -10.41
C HIS A 76 4.08 -2.05 -9.29
N SER A 77 4.57 -1.02 -8.61
CA SER A 77 5.53 -1.13 -7.51
C SER A 77 5.10 -0.19 -6.40
N VAL A 78 4.36 -0.73 -5.44
CA VAL A 78 3.70 0.04 -4.41
C VAL A 78 4.55 0.10 -3.13
N THR A 79 4.64 1.29 -2.56
CA THR A 79 5.30 1.54 -1.27
C THR A 79 4.45 2.43 -0.37
N ALA A 80 4.51 2.18 0.93
CA ALA A 80 3.94 3.04 1.96
C ALA A 80 5.09 3.84 2.62
N ARG A 81 4.96 5.16 2.73
CA ARG A 81 5.95 6.05 3.34
C ARG A 81 5.34 6.76 4.54
N GLY A 82 6.06 6.74 5.65
CA GLY A 82 5.72 7.41 6.89
C GLY A 82 6.92 8.22 7.42
N SER A 83 6.80 8.75 8.64
CA SER A 83 7.86 9.54 9.29
C SER A 83 9.09 8.69 9.63
N ALA A 84 8.92 7.38 9.90
CA ALA A 84 10.02 6.46 10.17
C ALA A 84 10.78 5.97 8.93
N GLY A 85 10.17 6.06 7.74
CA GLY A 85 10.77 5.53 6.51
C GLY A 85 9.77 5.03 5.48
N THR A 86 10.25 4.19 4.57
CA THR A 86 9.44 3.60 3.48
C THR A 86 9.40 2.08 3.63
N SER A 87 8.22 1.50 3.38
CA SER A 87 7.99 0.06 3.41
C SER A 87 8.84 -0.68 2.38
N PRO A 88 9.02 -2.00 2.53
CA PRO A 88 9.39 -2.87 1.42
C PRO A 88 8.43 -2.68 0.23
N VAL A 89 8.96 -2.82 -0.98
CA VAL A 89 8.17 -2.70 -2.21
C VAL A 89 7.24 -3.92 -2.34
N ARG A 90 5.96 -3.67 -2.61
CA ARG A 90 5.00 -4.68 -3.06
C ARG A 90 4.78 -4.53 -4.56
N THR A 91 5.03 -5.59 -5.31
CA THR A 91 4.85 -5.58 -6.77
C THR A 91 3.66 -6.42 -7.19
N PHE A 92 3.02 -6.03 -8.29
CA PHE A 92 2.04 -6.83 -9.01
C PHE A 92 1.89 -6.31 -10.43
N ILE A 93 1.28 -7.09 -11.31
CA ILE A 93 1.03 -6.72 -12.70
C ILE A 93 -0.47 -6.65 -12.95
N VAL A 94 -0.94 -5.52 -13.48
CA VAL A 94 -2.30 -5.43 -14.03
C VAL A 94 -2.25 -5.92 -15.47
N VAL A 95 -2.97 -7.00 -15.74
CA VAL A 95 -3.13 -7.57 -17.09
C VAL A 95 -4.46 -7.09 -17.70
N PRO A 96 -4.58 -7.07 -19.04
CA PRO A 96 -5.86 -6.77 -19.68
C PRO A 96 -6.98 -7.68 -19.14
N ALA A 97 -8.16 -7.09 -18.90
CA ALA A 97 -9.35 -7.87 -18.66
C ALA A 97 -9.66 -8.74 -19.89
N LYS A 98 -10.11 -9.97 -19.65
CA LYS A 98 -10.52 -10.90 -20.69
C LYS A 98 -11.91 -10.57 -21.23
#